data_AF-A0A975GJE5-F1
#
_entry.id   AF-A0A975GJE5-F1
#
_cell.length_a   1.000
_cell.length_b   1.000
_cell.length_c   1.000
_cell.angle_alpha   90.00
_cell.angle_beta   90.00
_cell.angle_gamma   90.00
#
_symmetry.space_group_name_H-M   'P 1'
#
loop_
_entity.id
_entity.type
_entity.pdbx_description
1 polymer ?
#
loop_
_entity_poly.entity_id
_entity_poly.type
_entity_poly.pdbx_seq_one_letter_code
_entity_poly.pdbx_strand_id
1 'polypeptide(L)'
;MVKGKMKFRWVGILIIIFLISTYCIGAQVFAKLSKDESKSRADVITIDTLKVFGYLEKPEVTFLHDVHTDALEKQGKDCLACHLPKSNSIPGVFKEAVAGIDPLSPKFKRLEDTARKEVMDIYHKFCIDCHNDMGAQKLETGPVTCGECHKESKTVSSRQPAGMDKNLHFRHSKAREKKCEQCHHEFNEEKKELVYVKEKEGSCRYCHLENPKEIPVYAKDSAQISKLSMKEASHLDCISCHRKTIAKEMDAGPVKCSGCHDAEMQAKFKKAETIERMERKQPDVVLVSTGDKLPDDGRLGNVRMNAVAYNHKSHEESNDTCRVCHHASLDKCSKCHTLSGSKDGDYVKLEKAFHQIGTDKSCLGCHELNQQDPKCSGCHVFMEKGRKQADESCLKCHENLTPDMMNLVKSGDNTALAEKMMKARSTASETYPDDDIPEKVVIKDMMDKYQAAELPHRKIVNTLMKNISDNKMAGYFHRDKGTICQGCHHNSPVSTKPPKCSSCHGKPFDENELLRPGLMGAYHQQCMTCHKEMKLEKPAGCTGCHKEK
;
A
#
# COMPACT_ATOMS: atom_id res chain seq x y z
N MET A 1 34.47 -77.23 -15.44
CA MET A 1 33.23 -76.47 -15.17
C MET A 1 33.29 -76.03 -13.71
N VAL A 2 33.21 -74.78 -13.25
CA VAL A 2 32.63 -73.54 -13.74
C VAL A 2 33.51 -72.37 -13.23
N LYS A 3 34.17 -71.63 -14.12
CA LYS A 3 34.75 -70.31 -13.85
C LYS A 3 33.85 -69.28 -14.54
N GLY A 4 33.14 -68.44 -13.78
CA GLY A 4 32.45 -67.29 -14.39
C GLY A 4 31.24 -66.78 -13.63
N LYS A 5 31.41 -66.16 -12.46
CA LYS A 5 30.36 -65.32 -11.85
C LYS A 5 30.85 -64.04 -11.14
N MET A 6 32.13 -63.68 -11.24
CA MET A 6 32.68 -62.52 -10.50
C MET A 6 32.99 -61.26 -11.31
N LYS A 7 32.84 -61.26 -12.65
CA LYS A 7 33.14 -60.09 -13.49
C LYS A 7 31.95 -59.18 -13.81
N PHE A 8 30.70 -59.64 -13.60
CA PHE A 8 29.51 -58.84 -13.94
C PHE A 8 29.00 -57.93 -12.81
N ARG A 9 29.31 -58.21 -11.53
CA ARG A 9 28.87 -57.36 -10.41
C ARG A 9 29.55 -56.00 -10.39
N TRP A 10 30.84 -55.93 -10.75
CA TRP A 10 31.59 -54.68 -10.78
C TRP A 10 31.21 -53.77 -11.96
N VAL A 11 30.86 -54.35 -13.11
CA VAL A 11 30.39 -53.59 -14.28
C VAL A 11 29.01 -52.96 -13.99
N GLY A 12 28.11 -53.69 -13.32
CA GLY A 12 26.81 -53.14 -12.92
C GLY A 12 26.92 -51.98 -11.92
N ILE A 13 27.83 -52.08 -10.95
CA ILE A 13 28.08 -50.99 -9.98
C ILE A 13 28.66 -49.75 -10.66
N LEU A 14 29.59 -49.91 -11.61
CA LEU A 14 30.17 -48.78 -12.35
C LEU A 14 29.15 -48.08 -13.24
N ILE A 15 28.24 -48.83 -13.88
CA ILE A 15 27.15 -48.25 -14.68
C ILE A 15 26.16 -47.47 -13.79
N ILE A 16 25.84 -48.00 -12.61
CA ILE A 16 24.96 -47.31 -11.65
C ILE A 16 25.63 -46.03 -11.12
N ILE A 17 26.92 -46.07 -10.78
CA ILE A 17 27.66 -44.87 -10.34
C ILE A 17 27.73 -43.82 -11.45
N PHE A 18 27.95 -44.24 -12.71
CA PHE A 18 27.98 -43.32 -13.85
C PHE A 18 26.60 -42.73 -14.17
N LEU A 19 25.53 -43.50 -14.03
CA LEU A 19 24.15 -43.02 -14.17
C LEU A 19 23.75 -42.07 -13.03
N ILE A 20 24.16 -42.35 -11.79
CA ILE A 20 23.92 -41.47 -10.66
C ILE A 20 24.75 -40.18 -10.80
N SER A 21 26.01 -40.25 -11.25
CA SER A 21 26.81 -39.05 -11.45
C SER A 21 26.28 -38.18 -12.60
N THR A 22 25.85 -38.79 -13.71
CA THR A 22 25.26 -38.04 -14.83
C THR A 22 23.88 -37.48 -14.47
N TYR A 23 23.09 -38.15 -13.62
CA TYR A 23 21.84 -37.63 -13.09
C TYR A 23 22.06 -36.51 -12.06
N CYS A 24 23.05 -36.62 -11.17
CA CYS A 24 23.37 -35.56 -10.20
C CYS A 24 23.98 -34.32 -10.88
N ILE A 25 24.87 -34.51 -11.86
CA ILE A 25 25.41 -33.41 -12.67
C ILE A 25 24.30 -32.82 -13.54
N GLY A 26 23.45 -33.66 -14.15
CA GLY A 26 22.28 -33.24 -14.92
C GLY A 26 21.27 -32.47 -14.08
N ALA A 27 21.00 -32.88 -12.84
CA ALA A 27 20.09 -32.22 -11.91
C ALA A 27 20.68 -30.92 -11.34
N GLN A 28 21.99 -30.85 -11.10
CA GLN A 28 22.67 -29.61 -10.71
C GLN A 28 22.76 -28.62 -11.88
N VAL A 29 22.97 -29.11 -13.11
CA VAL A 29 22.97 -28.31 -14.34
C VAL A 29 21.55 -27.85 -14.68
N PHE A 30 20.52 -28.69 -14.52
CA PHE A 30 19.11 -28.31 -14.65
C PHE A 30 18.65 -27.35 -13.54
N ALA A 31 19.08 -27.51 -12.29
CA ALA A 31 18.79 -26.56 -11.21
C ALA A 31 19.54 -25.22 -11.38
N LYS A 32 20.66 -25.22 -12.11
CA LYS A 32 21.42 -24.02 -12.48
C LYS A 32 20.86 -23.36 -13.75
N LEU A 33 20.32 -24.14 -14.69
CA LEU A 33 19.62 -23.69 -15.90
C LEU A 33 18.19 -23.21 -15.60
N SER A 34 17.48 -23.82 -14.66
CA SER A 34 16.11 -23.43 -14.26
C SER A 34 16.07 -22.19 -13.36
N LYS A 35 17.24 -21.68 -12.93
CA LYS A 35 17.37 -20.44 -12.14
C LYS A 35 17.61 -19.19 -13.00
N ASP A 36 17.70 -19.34 -14.33
CA ASP A 36 18.11 -18.26 -15.24
C ASP A 36 17.09 -17.92 -16.33
N GLU A 37 15.83 -18.34 -16.19
CA GLU A 37 14.72 -17.83 -16.98
C GLU A 37 13.89 -16.85 -16.13
N SER A 38 13.86 -15.58 -16.55
CA SER A 38 13.10 -14.47 -15.94
C SER A 38 13.59 -14.03 -14.54
N LYS A 39 14.80 -13.46 -14.46
CA LYS A 39 15.20 -12.66 -13.27
C LYS A 39 14.40 -11.35 -13.28
N SER A 40 13.37 -11.26 -12.44
CA SER A 40 12.69 -10.00 -12.17
C SER A 40 13.65 -9.01 -11.51
N ARG A 41 13.69 -7.74 -11.94
CA ARG A 41 14.67 -6.75 -11.46
C ARG A 41 14.10 -5.34 -11.32
N ALA A 42 14.60 -4.58 -10.35
CA ALA A 42 14.14 -3.21 -10.06
C ALA A 42 14.83 -2.11 -10.89
N ASP A 43 15.91 -2.46 -11.60
CA ASP A 43 16.78 -1.56 -12.37
C ASP A 43 16.47 -1.55 -13.88
N VAL A 44 15.35 -2.15 -14.29
CA VAL A 44 14.92 -2.20 -15.68
C VAL A 44 14.42 -0.82 -16.12
N ILE A 45 15.07 -0.26 -17.15
CA ILE A 45 14.64 0.95 -17.85
C ILE A 45 14.29 0.56 -19.29
N THR A 46 13.06 0.80 -19.68
CA THR A 46 12.65 0.77 -21.08
C THR A 46 13.00 2.10 -21.73
N ILE A 47 13.92 2.09 -22.69
CA ILE A 47 14.30 3.28 -23.45
C ILE A 47 13.34 3.40 -24.64
N ASP A 48 12.32 4.22 -24.47
CA ASP A 48 11.29 4.51 -25.47
C ASP A 48 11.16 6.02 -25.76
N THR A 49 12.19 6.80 -25.43
CA THR A 49 12.16 8.28 -25.48
C THR A 49 11.71 8.82 -26.84
N LEU A 50 12.04 8.14 -27.94
CA LEU A 50 11.69 8.60 -29.28
C LEU A 50 10.18 8.55 -29.60
N LYS A 51 9.35 7.93 -28.75
CA LYS A 51 7.88 7.93 -28.88
C LYS A 51 7.29 9.34 -28.88
N VAL A 52 7.96 10.30 -28.24
CA VAL A 52 7.51 11.70 -28.24
C VAL A 52 7.54 12.32 -29.65
N PHE A 53 8.30 11.73 -30.58
CA PHE A 53 8.40 12.17 -31.98
C PHE A 53 7.58 11.29 -32.95
N GLY A 54 6.76 10.36 -32.46
CA GLY A 54 5.97 9.44 -33.27
C GLY A 54 6.35 7.96 -33.07
N TYR A 55 5.85 7.09 -33.94
CA TYR A 55 6.02 5.64 -33.81
C TYR A 55 7.50 5.20 -33.83
N LEU A 56 7.79 4.06 -33.21
CA LEU A 56 9.14 3.46 -33.19
C LEU A 56 9.29 2.47 -34.35
N GLU A 57 10.41 2.53 -35.07
CA GLU A 57 10.72 1.63 -36.20
C GLU A 57 11.32 0.29 -35.75
N LYS A 58 11.78 0.21 -34.49
CA LYS A 58 12.41 -0.95 -33.86
C LYS A 58 11.81 -1.16 -32.46
N PRO A 59 11.91 -2.38 -31.91
CA PRO A 59 11.58 -2.63 -30.51
C PRO A 59 12.34 -1.68 -29.57
N GLU A 60 11.72 -1.40 -28.42
CA GLU A 60 12.31 -0.60 -27.35
C GLU A 60 13.56 -1.27 -26.78
N VAL A 61 14.55 -0.48 -26.37
CA VAL A 61 15.77 -1.02 -25.76
C VAL A 61 15.54 -1.23 -24.28
N THR A 62 15.77 -2.44 -23.79
CA THR A 62 15.80 -2.73 -22.35
C THR A 62 17.19 -2.44 -21.80
N PHE A 63 17.29 -1.53 -20.85
CA PHE A 63 18.53 -1.11 -20.23
C PHE A 63 18.52 -1.45 -18.73
N LEU A 64 19.54 -2.17 -18.26
CA LEU A 64 19.67 -2.58 -16.85
C LEU A 64 20.62 -1.62 -16.13
N HIS A 65 20.06 -0.64 -15.43
CA HIS A 65 20.85 0.50 -14.95
C HIS A 65 21.86 0.10 -13.86
N ASP A 66 21.50 -0.78 -12.92
CA ASP A 66 22.39 -1.13 -11.82
C ASP A 66 23.57 -1.97 -12.34
N VAL A 67 23.34 -2.83 -13.35
CA VAL A 67 24.41 -3.57 -14.06
C VAL A 67 25.45 -2.60 -14.64
N HIS A 68 25.00 -1.53 -15.29
CA HIS A 68 25.90 -0.54 -15.88
C HIS A 68 26.65 0.24 -14.80
N THR A 69 25.97 0.68 -13.74
CA THR A 69 26.65 1.40 -12.65
C THR A 69 27.67 0.52 -11.93
N ASP A 70 27.38 -0.76 -11.70
CA ASP A 70 28.30 -1.70 -11.07
C ASP A 70 29.55 -1.93 -11.94
N ALA A 71 29.39 -2.01 -13.26
CA ALA A 71 30.49 -2.17 -14.20
C ALA A 71 31.39 -0.92 -14.30
N LEU A 72 30.79 0.27 -14.23
CA LEU A 72 31.52 1.55 -14.24
C LEU A 72 32.23 1.81 -12.91
N GLU A 73 31.61 1.47 -11.78
CA GLU A 73 32.18 1.61 -10.43
C GLU A 73 33.48 0.81 -10.30
N LYS A 74 33.53 -0.42 -10.85
CA LYS A 74 34.74 -1.26 -10.92
C LYS A 74 35.89 -0.62 -11.73
N GLN A 75 35.58 0.31 -12.62
CA GLN A 75 36.55 1.06 -13.42
C GLN A 75 36.89 2.43 -12.79
N GLY A 76 36.38 2.74 -11.59
CA GLY A 76 36.54 4.06 -10.97
C GLY A 76 35.79 5.18 -11.69
N LYS A 77 34.81 4.85 -12.54
CA LYS A 77 33.94 5.81 -13.23
C LYS A 77 32.66 6.03 -12.42
N ASP A 78 32.09 7.23 -12.54
CA ASP A 78 30.89 7.63 -11.81
C ASP A 78 29.73 7.99 -12.75
N CYS A 79 28.69 8.63 -12.20
CA CYS A 79 27.51 9.05 -12.94
C CYS A 79 27.83 9.99 -14.13
N LEU A 80 28.93 10.76 -14.10
CA LEU A 80 29.31 11.69 -15.18
C LEU A 80 29.71 10.94 -16.47
N ALA A 81 30.00 9.64 -16.36
CA ALA A 81 30.20 8.78 -17.52
C ALA A 81 28.97 8.74 -18.45
N CYS A 82 27.76 9.01 -17.94
CA CYS A 82 26.52 8.95 -18.72
C CYS A 82 25.62 10.19 -18.57
N HIS A 83 25.73 10.94 -17.48
CA HIS A 83 24.84 12.05 -17.15
C HIS A 83 25.58 13.39 -17.10
N LEU A 84 25.01 14.40 -17.75
CA LEU A 84 25.59 15.74 -17.80
C LEU A 84 25.15 16.55 -16.56
N PRO A 85 26.01 17.41 -16.00
CA PRO A 85 25.60 18.36 -14.97
C PRO A 85 24.59 19.35 -15.55
N LYS A 86 23.49 19.62 -14.84
CA LYS A 86 22.66 20.80 -15.13
C LYS A 86 23.46 22.03 -14.70
N SER A 87 23.84 22.88 -15.65
CA SER A 87 24.47 24.18 -15.35
C SER A 87 23.57 25.00 -14.41
N ASN A 88 24.04 25.27 -13.19
CA ASN A 88 23.43 26.24 -12.27
C ASN A 88 23.93 27.65 -12.61
N SER A 89 23.32 28.31 -13.58
CA SER A 89 23.36 29.77 -13.67
C SER A 89 22.09 30.37 -13.07
N ILE A 90 22.14 30.70 -11.78
CA ILE A 90 21.30 31.73 -11.12
C ILE A 90 22.29 32.79 -10.57
N PRO A 91 22.04 34.11 -10.72
CA PRO A 91 23.02 35.14 -10.37
C PRO A 91 23.18 35.27 -8.85
N GLY A 92 24.40 35.20 -8.33
CA GLY A 92 24.66 35.50 -6.92
C GLY A 92 25.89 34.78 -6.37
N VAL A 93 26.70 35.53 -5.63
CA VAL A 93 28.07 35.18 -5.21
C VAL A 93 28.03 34.22 -4.01
N PHE A 94 28.12 32.91 -4.25
CA PHE A 94 28.32 31.88 -3.23
C PHE A 94 29.23 30.76 -3.77
N LYS A 95 30.28 31.17 -4.49
CA LYS A 95 31.04 30.33 -5.44
C LYS A 95 32.06 29.40 -4.80
N GLU A 96 32.26 29.43 -3.48
CA GLU A 96 33.36 28.70 -2.83
C GLU A 96 32.96 27.75 -1.69
N ALA A 97 31.68 27.66 -1.30
CA ALA A 97 31.28 26.82 -0.15
C ALA A 97 30.65 25.44 -0.50
N VAL A 98 30.27 25.16 -1.77
CA VAL A 98 29.60 23.88 -2.14
C VAL A 98 29.95 23.35 -3.55
N ALA A 99 31.12 23.69 -4.09
CA ALA A 99 31.58 23.17 -5.39
C ALA A 99 31.78 21.64 -5.33
N GLY A 100 30.93 20.85 -5.98
CA GLY A 100 31.22 19.41 -6.06
C GLY A 100 30.23 18.53 -6.80
N ILE A 101 28.91 18.73 -6.70
CA ILE A 101 27.95 17.91 -7.47
C ILE A 101 26.69 18.74 -7.79
N ASP A 102 26.63 19.33 -8.98
CA ASP A 102 25.38 19.87 -9.51
C ASP A 102 24.36 18.74 -9.76
N PRO A 103 23.03 19.03 -9.72
CA PRO A 103 22.04 18.04 -10.12
C PRO A 103 22.38 17.51 -11.51
N LEU A 104 22.52 16.19 -11.63
CA LEU A 104 22.76 15.58 -12.94
C LEU A 104 21.45 15.46 -13.69
N SER A 105 21.49 15.77 -14.99
CA SER A 105 20.38 15.47 -15.89
C SER A 105 20.13 13.95 -15.87
N PRO A 106 18.90 13.48 -15.58
CA PRO A 106 18.59 12.05 -15.64
C PRO A 106 18.56 11.53 -17.09
N LYS A 107 18.67 12.42 -18.10
CA LYS A 107 18.75 12.04 -19.50
C LYS A 107 20.16 11.56 -19.83
N PHE A 108 20.25 10.53 -20.67
CA PHE A 108 21.52 9.99 -21.15
C PHE A 108 22.22 10.98 -22.10
N LYS A 109 23.41 11.44 -21.71
CA LYS A 109 24.33 12.31 -22.47
C LYS A 109 23.70 13.59 -23.05
N ARG A 110 22.66 14.14 -22.42
CA ARG A 110 21.99 15.38 -22.85
C ARG A 110 21.24 16.11 -21.73
N LEU A 111 20.88 17.36 -21.98
CA LEU A 111 20.08 18.19 -21.05
C LEU A 111 18.59 18.23 -21.43
N GLU A 112 18.30 18.19 -22.73
CA GLU A 112 16.94 18.23 -23.28
C GLU A 112 16.80 17.25 -24.45
N ASP A 113 15.55 16.94 -24.81
CA ASP A 113 15.26 16.15 -26.01
C ASP A 113 15.11 17.13 -27.19
N THR A 114 16.03 17.07 -28.15
CA THR A 114 16.08 17.95 -29.33
C THR A 114 15.36 17.30 -30.53
N ALA A 115 15.97 17.24 -31.71
CA ALA A 115 15.38 16.55 -32.85
C ALA A 115 15.46 15.02 -32.70
N ARG A 116 14.48 14.29 -33.27
CA ARG A 116 14.42 12.81 -33.24
C ARG A 116 15.74 12.17 -33.65
N LYS A 117 16.33 12.64 -34.75
CA LYS A 117 17.60 12.13 -35.28
C LYS A 117 18.76 12.36 -34.31
N GLU A 118 18.85 13.55 -33.73
CA GLU A 118 19.92 13.89 -32.79
C GLU A 118 19.85 13.03 -31.52
N VAL A 119 18.65 12.85 -30.95
CA VAL A 119 18.45 11.99 -29.77
C VAL A 119 18.80 10.54 -30.09
N MET A 120 18.42 10.05 -31.26
CA MET A 120 18.79 8.70 -31.73
C MET A 120 20.30 8.55 -31.90
N ASP A 121 20.94 9.53 -32.55
CA ASP A 121 22.39 9.53 -32.80
C ASP A 121 23.19 9.59 -31.48
N ILE A 122 22.69 10.29 -30.46
CA ILE A 122 23.26 10.28 -29.09
C ILE A 122 23.27 8.86 -28.51
N TYR A 123 22.13 8.15 -28.56
CA TYR A 123 22.07 6.78 -28.05
C TYR A 123 23.02 5.85 -28.79
N HIS A 124 22.96 5.82 -30.12
CA HIS A 124 23.81 4.93 -30.91
C HIS A 124 25.29 5.24 -30.72
N LYS A 125 25.68 6.51 -30.82
CA LYS A 125 27.07 6.93 -30.68
C LYS A 125 27.63 6.54 -29.32
N PHE A 126 27.05 7.08 -28.24
CA PHE A 126 27.69 6.94 -26.93
C PHE A 126 27.53 5.54 -26.31
N CYS A 127 26.46 4.79 -26.62
CA CYS A 127 26.35 3.40 -26.17
C CYS A 127 27.37 2.50 -26.91
N ILE A 128 27.41 2.57 -28.24
CA ILE A 128 28.25 1.69 -29.05
C ILE A 128 29.74 2.04 -28.88
N ASP A 129 30.10 3.32 -28.81
CA ASP A 129 31.48 3.76 -28.58
C ASP A 129 32.02 3.19 -27.24
N CYS A 130 31.25 3.31 -26.16
CA CYS A 130 31.63 2.75 -24.85
C CYS A 130 31.78 1.24 -24.90
N HIS A 131 30.86 0.53 -25.57
CA HIS A 131 30.93 -0.92 -25.68
C HIS A 131 32.14 -1.39 -26.51
N ASN A 132 32.46 -0.68 -27.59
CA ASN A 132 33.65 -0.94 -28.41
C ASN A 132 34.94 -0.70 -27.61
N ASP A 133 35.03 0.40 -26.89
CA ASP A 133 36.21 0.74 -26.07
C ASP A 133 36.44 -0.32 -24.98
N MET A 134 35.38 -0.77 -24.32
CA MET A 134 35.46 -1.85 -23.32
C MET A 134 35.86 -3.19 -23.96
N GLY A 135 35.32 -3.51 -25.13
CA GLY A 135 35.71 -4.71 -25.90
C GLY A 135 37.17 -4.69 -26.32
N ALA A 136 37.69 -3.54 -26.78
CA ALA A 136 39.10 -3.35 -27.11
C ALA A 136 40.03 -3.55 -25.90
N GLN A 137 39.55 -3.18 -24.71
CA GLN A 137 40.23 -3.42 -23.44
C GLN A 137 40.02 -4.84 -22.88
N LYS A 138 39.34 -5.72 -23.62
CA LYS A 138 38.98 -7.09 -23.20
C LYS A 138 38.18 -7.14 -21.90
N LEU A 139 37.38 -6.11 -21.63
CA LEU A 139 36.44 -6.07 -20.51
C LEU A 139 35.10 -6.70 -20.95
N GLU A 140 34.35 -7.22 -19.98
CA GLU A 140 32.96 -7.63 -20.19
C GLU A 140 32.14 -6.41 -20.65
N THR A 141 31.51 -6.51 -21.83
CA THR A 141 30.89 -5.37 -22.52
C THR A 141 29.52 -5.71 -23.08
N GLY A 142 28.77 -4.68 -23.45
CA GLY A 142 27.44 -4.80 -24.03
C GLY A 142 27.44 -4.97 -25.56
N PRO A 143 26.25 -5.09 -26.15
CA PRO A 143 26.07 -5.31 -27.58
C PRO A 143 26.45 -4.08 -28.44
N VAL A 144 26.92 -4.34 -29.66
CA VAL A 144 27.30 -3.31 -30.65
C VAL A 144 26.48 -3.40 -31.94
N THR A 145 25.55 -4.36 -32.03
CA THR A 145 24.69 -4.58 -33.20
C THR A 145 23.23 -4.24 -32.91
N CYS A 146 22.48 -3.89 -33.96
CA CYS A 146 21.09 -3.44 -33.84
C CYS A 146 20.19 -4.47 -33.15
N GLY A 147 20.27 -5.74 -33.56
CA GLY A 147 19.35 -6.80 -33.11
C GLY A 147 19.62 -7.31 -31.70
N GLU A 148 20.77 -6.97 -31.11
CA GLU A 148 21.08 -7.34 -29.74
C GLU A 148 20.56 -6.32 -28.72
N CYS A 149 20.47 -5.04 -29.12
CA CYS A 149 19.84 -3.97 -28.34
C CYS A 149 18.31 -3.92 -28.55
N HIS A 150 17.87 -3.91 -29.81
CA HIS A 150 16.47 -3.76 -30.20
C HIS A 150 15.78 -5.12 -30.36
N LYS A 151 15.62 -5.82 -29.24
CA LYS A 151 14.94 -7.12 -29.18
C LYS A 151 13.92 -7.15 -28.06
N GLU A 152 12.93 -8.03 -28.21
CA GLU A 152 12.02 -8.34 -27.10
C GLU A 152 12.83 -8.93 -25.94
N SER A 153 12.64 -8.32 -24.77
CA SER A 153 13.31 -8.73 -23.54
C SER A 153 12.40 -9.65 -22.75
N LYS A 154 12.94 -10.77 -22.26
CA LYS A 154 12.29 -11.63 -21.26
C LYS A 154 12.44 -11.11 -19.83
N THR A 155 13.16 -10.00 -19.63
CA THR A 155 13.41 -9.43 -18.31
C THR A 155 12.18 -8.66 -17.84
N VAL A 156 11.63 -9.07 -16.69
CA VAL A 156 10.46 -8.44 -16.09
C VAL A 156 10.90 -7.44 -15.03
N SER A 157 10.21 -6.30 -14.93
CA SER A 157 10.48 -5.31 -13.88
C SER A 157 9.84 -5.75 -12.55
N SER A 158 10.64 -5.80 -11.47
CA SER A 158 10.16 -5.95 -10.08
C SER A 158 9.99 -4.61 -9.36
N ARG A 159 10.18 -3.48 -10.07
CA ARG A 159 10.22 -2.13 -9.49
C ARG A 159 8.99 -1.85 -8.63
N GLN A 160 9.23 -1.59 -7.35
CA GLN A 160 8.24 -1.08 -6.41
C GLN A 160 8.22 0.46 -6.43
N PRO A 161 7.07 1.09 -6.14
CA PRO A 161 7.03 2.53 -5.89
C PRO A 161 7.97 2.92 -4.74
N ALA A 162 8.73 4.00 -4.92
CA ALA A 162 9.49 4.61 -3.83
C ALA A 162 8.65 5.74 -3.20
N GLY A 163 8.67 5.81 -1.87
CA GLY A 163 7.94 6.81 -1.10
C GLY A 163 8.47 6.89 0.33
N MET A 164 8.06 7.94 1.04
CA MET A 164 8.36 8.10 2.45
C MET A 164 7.08 7.82 3.25
N ASP A 165 7.09 6.71 3.99
CA ASP A 165 6.15 6.54 5.10
C ASP A 165 6.54 7.49 6.26
N LYS A 166 5.71 7.55 7.31
CA LYS A 166 5.98 8.38 8.49
C LYS A 166 7.34 8.09 9.13
N ASN A 167 7.77 6.84 9.14
CA ASN A 167 9.04 6.46 9.76
C ASN A 167 10.23 6.97 8.95
N LEU A 168 10.24 6.73 7.64
CA LEU A 168 11.29 7.16 6.74
C LEU A 168 11.33 8.68 6.62
N HIS A 169 10.16 9.35 6.57
CA HIS A 169 10.09 10.81 6.63
C HIS A 169 10.69 11.34 7.93
N PHE A 170 10.33 10.76 9.08
CA PHE A 170 10.89 11.16 10.38
C PHE A 170 12.42 11.02 10.43
N ARG A 171 12.98 9.94 9.86
CA ARG A 171 14.44 9.77 9.76
C ARG A 171 15.09 10.90 8.96
N HIS A 172 14.50 11.31 7.84
CA HIS A 172 15.01 12.44 7.05
C HIS A 172 14.89 13.76 7.82
N SER A 173 13.71 14.03 8.39
CA SER A 173 13.46 15.22 9.19
C SER A 173 14.46 15.34 10.35
N LYS A 174 14.69 14.25 11.09
CA LYS A 174 15.68 14.20 12.18
C LYS A 174 17.11 14.43 11.68
N ALA A 175 17.51 13.75 10.60
CA ALA A 175 18.84 13.91 10.00
C ALA A 175 19.09 15.33 9.45
N ARG A 176 18.02 16.08 9.15
CA ARG A 176 18.06 17.48 8.70
C ARG A 176 17.65 18.48 9.78
N GLU A 177 17.68 18.08 11.06
CA GLU A 177 17.38 18.98 12.19
C GLU A 177 16.00 19.66 12.08
N LYS A 178 15.02 18.97 11.48
CA LYS A 178 13.65 19.46 11.23
C LYS A 178 13.58 20.71 10.32
N LYS A 179 14.60 20.94 9.49
CA LYS A 179 14.64 22.03 8.50
C LYS A 179 13.86 21.65 7.23
N CYS A 180 12.56 21.88 7.25
CA CYS A 180 11.63 21.58 6.16
C CYS A 180 12.02 22.26 4.83
N GLU A 181 12.63 23.45 4.92
CA GLU A 181 13.06 24.27 3.77
C GLU A 181 14.14 23.60 2.89
N GLN A 182 14.77 22.52 3.37
CA GLN A 182 15.73 21.76 2.57
C GLN A 182 15.08 20.90 1.49
N CYS A 183 13.76 20.68 1.56
CA CYS A 183 13.04 19.80 0.63
C CYS A 183 11.71 20.40 0.15
N HIS A 184 10.94 21.05 1.04
CA HIS A 184 9.63 21.57 0.70
C HIS A 184 9.69 22.98 0.13
N HIS A 185 8.92 23.20 -0.94
CA HIS A 185 8.80 24.49 -1.61
C HIS A 185 7.39 24.70 -2.18
N GLU A 186 7.03 25.96 -2.36
CA GLU A 186 5.91 26.44 -3.17
C GLU A 186 6.45 27.43 -4.21
N PHE A 187 5.75 27.55 -5.34
CA PHE A 187 6.07 28.56 -6.34
C PHE A 187 5.49 29.92 -5.93
N ASN A 188 6.34 30.94 -5.83
CA ASN A 188 5.92 32.31 -5.60
C ASN A 188 5.75 33.03 -6.95
N GLU A 189 4.51 33.41 -7.30
CA GLU A 189 4.22 34.05 -8.59
C GLU A 189 4.81 35.46 -8.73
N GLU A 190 4.86 36.23 -7.64
CA GLU A 190 5.38 37.60 -7.65
C GLU A 190 6.88 37.63 -7.93
N LYS A 191 7.63 36.72 -7.26
CA LYS A 191 9.09 36.60 -7.39
C LYS A 191 9.52 35.66 -8.50
N LYS A 192 8.60 34.85 -9.03
CA LYS A 192 8.85 33.80 -10.03
C LYS A 192 9.94 32.81 -9.60
N GLU A 193 9.95 32.47 -8.32
CA GLU A 193 10.94 31.56 -7.72
C GLU A 193 10.28 30.56 -6.75
N LEU A 194 10.99 29.48 -6.45
CA LEU A 194 10.56 28.52 -5.43
C LEU A 194 10.95 29.03 -4.04
N VAL A 195 9.99 29.07 -3.12
CA VAL A 195 10.19 29.53 -1.74
C VAL A 195 9.66 28.49 -0.76
N TYR A 196 10.25 28.43 0.43
CA TYR A 196 9.68 27.65 1.52
C TYR A 196 8.56 28.45 2.21
N VAL A 197 7.41 27.80 2.40
CA VAL A 197 6.27 28.34 3.17
C VAL A 197 5.98 27.39 4.32
N LYS A 198 6.29 27.84 5.54
CA LYS A 198 6.08 27.08 6.77
C LYS A 198 4.61 26.68 6.93
N GLU A 199 4.38 25.46 7.45
CA GLU A 199 3.03 24.88 7.71
C GLU A 199 2.23 24.56 6.43
N LYS A 200 2.86 24.68 5.25
CA LYS A 200 2.26 24.29 3.97
C LYS A 200 2.90 23.06 3.32
N GLU A 201 3.84 22.42 4.00
CA GLU A 201 4.54 21.23 3.54
C GLU A 201 3.57 20.13 3.11
N GLY A 202 3.90 19.35 2.09
CA GLY A 202 3.00 18.34 1.57
C GLY A 202 3.73 17.31 0.75
N SER A 203 2.99 16.29 0.33
CA SER A 203 3.51 15.30 -0.62
C SER A 203 3.88 15.99 -1.93
N CYS A 204 5.06 15.67 -2.48
CA CYS A 204 5.48 16.14 -3.80
C CYS A 204 4.42 15.84 -4.88
N ARG A 205 3.67 14.74 -4.70
CA ARG A 205 2.63 14.28 -5.63
C ARG A 205 1.43 15.21 -5.77
N TYR A 206 1.29 16.22 -4.91
CA TYR A 206 0.23 17.22 -5.07
C TYR A 206 0.52 18.20 -6.22
N CYS A 207 1.80 18.40 -6.55
CA CYS A 207 2.23 19.36 -7.56
C CYS A 207 3.06 18.72 -8.69
N HIS A 208 3.84 17.69 -8.37
CA HIS A 208 4.57 16.87 -9.32
C HIS A 208 3.72 15.66 -9.70
N LEU A 209 3.04 15.76 -10.84
CA LEU A 209 2.16 14.72 -11.35
C LEU A 209 2.95 13.58 -12.00
N GLU A 210 2.35 12.41 -12.13
CA GLU A 210 2.98 11.30 -12.87
C GLU A 210 3.16 11.67 -14.35
N ASN A 211 2.11 12.25 -14.95
CA ASN A 211 2.16 12.87 -16.26
C ASN A 211 1.85 14.38 -16.14
N PRO A 212 2.84 15.27 -16.33
CA PRO A 212 2.64 16.72 -16.30
C PRO A 212 1.65 17.26 -17.34
N LYS A 213 1.29 16.46 -18.36
CA LYS A 213 0.28 16.83 -19.37
C LYS A 213 -1.16 16.53 -18.92
N GLU A 214 -1.34 15.69 -17.90
CA GLU A 214 -2.65 15.26 -17.40
C GLU A 214 -2.96 15.99 -16.09
N ILE A 215 -3.13 17.31 -16.17
CA ILE A 215 -3.41 18.15 -15.01
C ILE A 215 -4.86 17.93 -14.54
N PRO A 216 -5.08 17.54 -13.26
CA PRO A 216 -6.42 17.38 -12.72
C PRO A 216 -7.23 18.68 -12.76
N VAL A 217 -8.55 18.57 -12.86
CA VAL A 217 -9.45 19.73 -12.97
C VAL A 217 -9.26 20.73 -11.82
N TYR A 218 -9.16 20.25 -10.58
CA TYR A 218 -8.96 21.10 -9.39
C TYR A 218 -7.62 21.87 -9.38
N ALA A 219 -6.70 21.50 -10.26
CA ALA A 219 -5.33 22.01 -10.31
C ALA A 219 -5.01 22.72 -11.64
N LYS A 220 -5.97 22.78 -12.58
CA LYS A 220 -5.72 23.22 -13.97
C LYS A 220 -5.14 24.64 -14.06
N ASP A 221 -5.60 25.53 -13.19
CA ASP A 221 -5.19 26.95 -13.18
C ASP A 221 -4.20 27.26 -12.05
N SER A 222 -3.69 26.24 -11.36
CA SER A 222 -2.75 26.42 -10.25
C SER A 222 -1.32 26.63 -10.76
N ALA A 223 -0.73 27.78 -10.41
CA ALA A 223 0.68 28.05 -10.67
C ALA A 223 1.64 27.12 -9.90
N GLN A 224 1.12 26.30 -8.97
CA GLN A 224 1.91 25.34 -8.21
C GLN A 224 2.22 24.06 -9.00
N ILE A 225 1.50 23.80 -10.12
CA ILE A 225 1.72 22.56 -10.89
C ILE A 225 3.07 22.60 -11.60
N SER A 226 3.89 21.60 -11.30
CA SER A 226 5.23 21.51 -11.83
C SER A 226 5.24 20.95 -13.25
N LYS A 227 6.18 21.45 -14.06
CA LYS A 227 6.53 20.83 -15.35
C LYS A 227 7.32 19.53 -15.17
N LEU A 228 7.94 19.33 -14.01
CA LEU A 228 8.67 18.10 -13.70
C LEU A 228 7.69 17.05 -13.19
N SER A 229 7.74 15.86 -13.79
CA SER A 229 7.01 14.71 -13.28
C SER A 229 7.47 14.30 -11.88
N MET A 230 6.64 13.54 -11.16
CA MET A 230 7.01 12.97 -9.87
C MET A 230 8.32 12.16 -9.97
N LYS A 231 8.46 11.36 -11.03
CA LYS A 231 9.66 10.57 -11.31
C LYS A 231 10.90 11.45 -11.48
N GLU A 232 10.81 12.51 -12.28
CA GLU A 232 11.95 13.41 -12.53
C GLU A 232 12.34 14.21 -11.29
N ALA A 233 11.36 14.81 -10.60
CA ALA A 233 11.59 15.58 -9.40
C ALA A 233 12.24 14.72 -8.30
N SER A 234 11.74 13.51 -8.08
CA SER A 234 12.29 12.58 -7.08
C SER A 234 13.73 12.17 -7.39
N HIS A 235 14.01 11.78 -8.63
CA HIS A 235 15.37 11.37 -8.99
C HIS A 235 16.35 12.53 -8.92
N LEU A 236 15.93 13.75 -9.32
CA LEU A 236 16.77 14.93 -9.24
C LEU A 236 17.12 15.29 -7.80
N ASP A 237 16.12 15.35 -6.92
CA ASP A 237 16.32 15.83 -5.56
C ASP A 237 16.93 14.76 -4.64
N CYS A 238 16.30 13.58 -4.56
CA CYS A 238 16.70 12.54 -3.63
C CYS A 238 18.12 12.02 -3.94
N ILE A 239 18.40 11.68 -5.20
CA ILE A 239 19.69 11.10 -5.58
C ILE A 239 20.81 12.14 -5.49
N SER A 240 20.53 13.41 -5.83
CA SER A 240 21.50 14.50 -5.66
C SER A 240 21.88 14.68 -4.19
N CYS A 241 20.88 14.74 -3.30
CA CYS A 241 21.10 14.87 -1.87
C CYS A 241 21.87 13.66 -1.28
N HIS A 242 21.49 12.43 -1.67
CA HIS A 242 22.19 11.22 -1.24
C HIS A 242 23.64 11.19 -1.71
N ARG A 243 23.91 11.48 -2.99
CA ARG A 243 25.28 11.52 -3.53
C ARG A 243 26.14 12.57 -2.81
N LYS A 244 25.60 13.76 -2.55
CA LYS A 244 26.30 14.80 -1.77
C LYS A 244 26.58 14.36 -0.33
N THR A 245 25.70 13.56 0.27
CA THR A 245 25.86 13.06 1.64
C THR A 245 26.89 11.92 1.68
N ILE A 246 26.89 11.02 0.69
CA ILE A 246 27.91 9.97 0.51
C ILE A 246 29.29 10.58 0.29
N ALA A 247 29.40 11.63 -0.54
CA ALA A 247 30.66 12.31 -0.79
C ALA A 247 31.24 13.01 0.47
N LYS A 248 30.41 13.24 1.49
CA LYS A 248 30.81 13.73 2.81
C LYS A 248 31.08 12.61 3.82
N GLU A 249 31.08 11.36 3.37
CA GLU A 249 31.27 10.16 4.20
C GLU A 249 30.23 10.03 5.34
N MET A 250 29.02 10.55 5.11
CA MET A 250 27.91 10.48 6.07
C MET A 250 26.92 9.37 5.70
N ASP A 251 26.17 8.86 6.70
CA ASP A 251 25.09 7.89 6.46
C ASP A 251 24.01 8.53 5.55
N ALA A 252 23.78 7.92 4.39
CA ALA A 252 22.98 8.49 3.32
C ALA A 252 21.97 7.45 2.81
N GLY A 253 20.94 7.93 2.11
CA GLY A 253 20.04 7.04 1.40
C GLY A 253 20.67 6.43 0.14
N PRO A 254 19.99 5.44 -0.46
CA PRO A 254 20.48 4.72 -1.64
C PRO A 254 20.54 5.60 -2.89
N VAL A 255 21.47 5.26 -3.80
CA VAL A 255 21.63 5.91 -5.12
C VAL A 255 21.45 4.95 -6.31
N LYS A 256 21.43 3.63 -6.05
CA LYS A 256 21.13 2.58 -7.04
C LYS A 256 19.62 2.37 -7.15
N CYS A 257 19.16 1.87 -8.30
CA CYS A 257 17.74 1.66 -8.57
C CYS A 257 17.14 0.67 -7.56
N SER A 258 17.77 -0.50 -7.44
CA SER A 258 17.38 -1.54 -6.48
C SER A 258 17.36 -1.04 -5.04
N GLY A 259 18.29 -0.14 -4.66
CA GLY A 259 18.32 0.41 -3.31
C GLY A 259 17.04 1.16 -2.91
N CYS A 260 16.35 1.80 -3.87
CA CYS A 260 15.08 2.48 -3.65
C CYS A 260 13.85 1.63 -4.02
N HIS A 261 13.97 0.80 -5.05
CA HIS A 261 12.82 0.23 -5.78
C HIS A 261 12.70 -1.29 -5.65
N ASP A 262 13.64 -1.97 -5.01
CA ASP A 262 13.52 -3.40 -4.75
C ASP A 262 12.80 -3.67 -3.42
N ALA A 263 11.87 -4.63 -3.42
CA ALA A 263 11.05 -4.95 -2.25
C ALA A 263 11.90 -5.45 -1.07
N GLU A 264 12.91 -6.29 -1.33
CA GLU A 264 13.79 -6.80 -0.27
C GLU A 264 14.68 -5.71 0.30
N MET A 265 15.09 -4.75 -0.54
CA MET A 265 15.87 -3.59 -0.09
C MET A 265 15.02 -2.61 0.71
N GLN A 266 13.79 -2.32 0.29
CA GLN A 266 12.85 -1.49 1.06
C GLN A 266 12.56 -2.11 2.43
N ALA A 267 12.39 -3.43 2.51
CA ALA A 267 12.17 -4.14 3.77
C ALA A 267 13.34 -4.02 4.76
N LYS A 268 14.55 -3.72 4.28
CA LYS A 268 15.77 -3.54 5.10
C LYS A 268 15.95 -2.12 5.63
N PHE A 269 15.07 -1.18 5.27
CA PHE A 269 15.18 0.19 5.78
C PHE A 269 15.05 0.21 7.30
N LYS A 270 16.06 0.82 7.96
CA LYS A 270 16.03 1.04 9.41
C LYS A 270 14.75 1.77 9.79
N LYS A 271 14.04 1.26 10.80
CA LYS A 271 12.86 1.91 11.38
C LYS A 271 13.21 2.53 12.72
N ALA A 272 12.83 3.78 12.94
CA ALA A 272 12.88 4.38 14.27
C ALA A 272 11.87 3.70 15.19
N GLU A 273 12.26 3.38 16.43
CA GLU A 273 11.39 2.76 17.44
C GLU A 273 10.30 3.73 17.93
N THR A 274 10.68 5.00 18.12
CA THR A 274 9.78 6.09 18.47
C THR A 274 9.78 7.14 17.37
N ILE A 275 8.59 7.46 16.89
CA ILE A 275 8.35 8.45 15.84
C ILE A 275 7.63 9.62 16.48
N GLU A 276 8.18 10.82 16.37
CA GLU A 276 7.47 12.03 16.77
C GLU A 276 6.37 12.36 15.77
N ARG A 277 5.27 12.93 16.25
CA ARG A 277 4.19 13.40 15.36
C ARG A 277 4.75 14.43 14.37
N MET A 278 4.33 14.29 13.11
CA MET A 278 4.69 15.24 12.05
C MET A 278 3.88 16.52 12.22
N GLU A 279 4.43 17.51 12.91
CA GLU A 279 3.73 18.77 13.20
C GLU A 279 3.62 19.66 11.97
N ARG A 280 2.38 20.02 11.61
CA ARG A 280 2.00 20.92 10.51
C ARG A 280 0.73 21.70 10.86
N LYS A 281 0.53 21.98 12.16
CA LYS A 281 -0.66 22.69 12.69
C LYS A 281 -1.99 22.00 12.35
N GLN A 282 -1.96 20.70 12.17
CA GLN A 282 -3.17 19.90 11.98
C GLN A 282 -3.97 19.80 13.29
N PRO A 283 -5.30 19.81 13.23
CA PRO A 283 -6.14 19.64 14.42
C PRO A 283 -6.05 18.20 14.96
N ASP A 284 -6.22 18.04 16.27
CA ASP A 284 -6.30 16.71 16.91
C ASP A 284 -7.66 16.06 16.67
N VAL A 285 -8.71 16.86 16.68
CA VAL A 285 -10.11 16.45 16.48
C VAL A 285 -10.76 17.40 15.49
N VAL A 286 -11.53 16.85 14.55
CA VAL A 286 -12.21 17.61 13.49
C VAL A 286 -13.70 17.30 13.52
N LEU A 287 -14.54 18.31 13.31
CA LEU A 287 -15.93 18.08 12.97
C LEU A 287 -16.08 17.97 11.45
N VAL A 288 -16.36 16.76 10.97
CA VAL A 288 -16.70 16.52 9.57
C VAL A 288 -18.17 16.88 9.38
N SER A 289 -18.41 18.01 8.71
CA SER A 289 -19.75 18.49 8.37
C SER A 289 -19.88 18.68 6.86
N THR A 290 -21.10 18.98 6.41
CA THR A 290 -21.40 19.22 4.99
C THR A 290 -20.73 20.48 4.45
N GLY A 291 -20.19 21.34 5.31
CA GLY A 291 -19.57 22.61 4.94
C GLY A 291 -20.56 23.72 4.54
N ASP A 292 -21.83 23.36 4.33
CA ASP A 292 -22.95 24.28 4.08
C ASP A 292 -23.51 24.81 5.40
N LYS A 293 -23.87 26.10 5.45
CA LYS A 293 -24.64 26.65 6.58
C LYS A 293 -26.00 25.92 6.62
N LEU A 294 -26.40 25.47 7.80
CA LEU A 294 -27.77 25.01 8.02
C LEU A 294 -28.73 26.17 7.66
N PRO A 295 -29.75 25.96 6.81
CA PRO A 295 -30.74 26.99 6.52
C PRO A 295 -31.43 27.49 7.81
N ASP A 296 -31.66 28.80 7.90
CA ASP A 296 -32.31 29.46 9.06
C ASP A 296 -33.79 29.08 9.25
N ASP A 297 -34.42 28.42 8.25
CA ASP A 297 -35.85 28.07 8.26
C ASP A 297 -36.17 26.70 8.91
N GLY A 298 -35.17 26.02 9.46
CA GLY A 298 -35.34 24.74 10.15
C GLY A 298 -35.81 23.59 9.25
N ARG A 299 -35.91 23.79 7.92
CA ARG A 299 -36.11 22.71 6.97
C ARG A 299 -34.73 22.20 6.56
N LEU A 300 -34.49 20.91 6.80
CA LEU A 300 -33.31 20.16 6.35
C LEU A 300 -33.29 20.08 4.82
N GLY A 301 -33.04 21.22 4.17
CA GLY A 301 -32.82 21.30 2.73
C GLY A 301 -31.45 20.70 2.41
N ASN A 302 -31.39 19.36 2.37
CA ASN A 302 -30.32 18.46 1.91
C ASN A 302 -29.37 17.84 2.96
N VAL A 303 -29.27 18.32 4.19
CA VAL A 303 -28.51 17.61 5.25
C VAL A 303 -29.39 16.52 5.85
N ARG A 304 -28.98 15.25 5.79
CA ARG A 304 -29.80 14.11 6.25
C ARG A 304 -29.22 13.35 7.43
N MET A 305 -28.03 13.73 7.89
CA MET A 305 -27.30 13.08 8.97
C MET A 305 -26.59 14.12 9.84
N ASN A 306 -26.40 13.81 11.12
CA ASN A 306 -25.62 14.66 12.04
C ASN A 306 -24.15 14.75 11.60
N ALA A 307 -23.46 15.81 12.00
CA ALA A 307 -22.02 15.93 11.79
C ALA A 307 -21.26 14.81 12.51
N VAL A 308 -20.09 14.44 11.96
CA VAL A 308 -19.26 13.36 12.50
C VAL A 308 -18.05 13.96 13.17
N ALA A 309 -17.88 13.74 14.47
CA ALA A 309 -16.62 14.04 15.11
C ALA A 309 -15.56 13.01 14.67
N TYR A 310 -14.37 13.48 14.30
CA TYR A 310 -13.29 12.66 13.77
C TYR A 310 -12.01 12.88 14.59
N ASN A 311 -11.45 11.79 15.12
CA ASN A 311 -10.19 11.83 15.87
C ASN A 311 -9.01 11.79 14.88
N HIS A 312 -8.61 12.96 14.40
CA HIS A 312 -7.56 13.09 13.39
C HIS A 312 -6.21 12.57 13.90
N LYS A 313 -5.84 12.91 15.15
CA LYS A 313 -4.59 12.46 15.78
C LYS A 313 -4.47 10.93 15.84
N SER A 314 -5.51 10.23 16.27
CA SER A 314 -5.48 8.75 16.34
C SER A 314 -5.36 8.12 14.95
N HIS A 315 -5.92 8.75 13.91
CA HIS A 315 -5.76 8.27 12.53
C HIS A 315 -4.37 8.61 11.98
N GLU A 316 -3.73 9.70 12.42
CA GLU A 316 -2.32 9.93 12.15
C GLU A 316 -1.44 8.84 12.78
N GLU A 317 -1.76 8.33 13.95
CA GLU A 317 -0.98 7.25 14.57
C GLU A 317 -1.17 5.90 13.84
N SER A 318 -2.33 5.68 13.23
CA SER A 318 -2.74 4.38 12.68
C SER A 318 -2.50 4.22 11.17
N ASN A 319 -1.95 5.23 10.50
CA ASN A 319 -1.73 5.22 9.05
C ASN A 319 -0.27 5.54 8.71
N ASP A 320 0.25 5.05 7.58
CA ASP A 320 1.65 5.29 7.21
C ASP A 320 1.89 6.63 6.52
N THR A 321 0.86 7.25 5.95
CA THR A 321 0.99 8.54 5.25
C THR A 321 -0.25 9.41 5.46
N CYS A 322 -0.14 10.72 5.26
CA CYS A 322 -1.32 11.60 5.21
C CYS A 322 -2.11 11.41 3.91
N ARG A 323 -1.44 10.95 2.84
CA ARG A 323 -1.98 10.83 1.48
C ARG A 323 -3.02 9.71 1.32
N VAL A 324 -3.09 8.77 2.28
CA VAL A 324 -4.15 7.74 2.32
C VAL A 324 -5.54 8.39 2.34
N CYS A 325 -5.70 9.50 3.08
CA CYS A 325 -6.93 10.30 3.07
C CYS A 325 -6.78 11.53 2.15
N HIS A 326 -5.72 12.31 2.35
CA HIS A 326 -5.43 13.54 1.59
C HIS A 326 -4.82 13.21 0.23
N HIS A 327 -5.60 12.60 -0.65
CA HIS A 327 -5.09 12.02 -1.88
C HIS A 327 -4.73 13.06 -2.98
N ALA A 328 -5.17 14.31 -2.82
CA ALA A 328 -4.98 15.40 -3.78
C ALA A 328 -4.31 16.65 -3.16
N SER A 329 -4.70 17.02 -1.94
CA SER A 329 -4.07 18.08 -1.15
C SER A 329 -4.36 17.85 0.34
N LEU A 330 -3.64 18.56 1.22
CA LEU A 330 -3.91 18.59 2.66
C LEU A 330 -5.06 19.55 3.05
N ASP A 331 -6.01 19.78 2.13
CA ASP A 331 -7.23 20.56 2.40
C ASP A 331 -8.36 19.69 2.97
N LYS A 332 -9.43 20.36 3.44
CA LYS A 332 -10.69 19.71 3.81
C LYS A 332 -11.32 18.98 2.61
N CYS A 333 -11.90 17.80 2.86
CA CYS A 333 -12.58 16.99 1.84
C CYS A 333 -13.71 17.77 1.14
N SER A 334 -14.47 18.55 1.89
CA SER A 334 -15.62 19.34 1.40
C SER A 334 -15.25 20.49 0.46
N LYS A 335 -13.95 20.78 0.27
CA LYS A 335 -13.49 21.69 -0.78
C LYS A 335 -13.82 21.15 -2.17
N CYS A 336 -13.69 19.83 -2.37
CA CYS A 336 -13.93 19.17 -3.64
C CYS A 336 -15.18 18.26 -3.59
N HIS A 337 -15.43 17.62 -2.46
CA HIS A 337 -16.53 16.69 -2.29
C HIS A 337 -17.70 17.36 -1.58
N THR A 338 -18.55 18.10 -2.32
CA THR A 338 -19.74 18.75 -1.75
C THR A 338 -20.93 17.77 -1.69
N LEU A 339 -22.06 18.19 -1.09
CA LEU A 339 -23.29 17.37 -1.09
C LEU A 339 -23.81 17.07 -2.50
N SER A 340 -23.74 18.06 -3.40
CA SER A 340 -24.11 17.91 -4.81
C SER A 340 -23.01 17.27 -5.66
N GLY A 341 -21.77 17.27 -5.16
CA GLY A 341 -20.56 17.01 -5.95
C GLY A 341 -20.13 18.28 -6.69
N SER A 342 -18.83 18.52 -6.76
CA SER A 342 -18.26 19.63 -7.53
C SER A 342 -17.40 19.12 -8.68
N LYS A 343 -17.16 19.98 -9.67
CA LYS A 343 -16.28 19.66 -10.80
C LYS A 343 -14.85 19.33 -10.33
N ASP A 344 -14.37 20.00 -9.29
CA ASP A 344 -13.03 19.80 -8.72
C ASP A 344 -12.88 18.41 -8.08
N GLY A 345 -13.97 17.89 -7.50
CA GLY A 345 -14.05 16.53 -6.95
C GLY A 345 -14.53 15.48 -7.94
N ASP A 346 -14.52 15.75 -9.25
CA ASP A 346 -15.05 14.87 -10.30
C ASP A 346 -16.50 14.40 -10.02
N TYR A 347 -17.29 15.32 -9.47
CA TYR A 347 -18.67 15.10 -9.03
C TYR A 347 -18.85 13.97 -8.00
N VAL A 348 -17.76 13.52 -7.37
CA VAL A 348 -17.81 12.62 -6.21
C VAL A 348 -18.40 13.39 -5.04
N LYS A 349 -19.64 13.02 -4.68
CA LYS A 349 -20.37 13.60 -3.56
C LYS A 349 -19.70 13.28 -2.23
N LEU A 350 -19.91 14.15 -1.23
CA LEU A 350 -19.43 13.98 0.14
C LEU A 350 -19.77 12.59 0.72
N GLU A 351 -21.00 12.11 0.47
CA GLU A 351 -21.43 10.78 0.91
C GLU A 351 -20.53 9.67 0.33
N LYS A 352 -20.21 9.73 -0.96
CA LYS A 352 -19.36 8.72 -1.60
C LYS A 352 -17.91 8.83 -1.10
N ALA A 353 -17.41 10.05 -0.90
CA ALA A 353 -16.06 10.28 -0.38
C ALA A 353 -15.82 9.63 0.99
N PHE A 354 -16.84 9.54 1.86
CA PHE A 354 -16.72 8.91 3.19
C PHE A 354 -17.21 7.47 3.29
N HIS A 355 -18.08 7.01 2.38
CA HIS A 355 -18.74 5.70 2.51
C HIS A 355 -18.43 4.70 1.39
N GLN A 356 -17.64 5.06 0.39
CA GLN A 356 -17.32 4.15 -0.71
C GLN A 356 -16.51 2.93 -0.22
N ILE A 357 -17.04 1.73 -0.41
CA ILE A 357 -16.34 0.47 -0.15
C ILE A 357 -15.30 0.20 -1.24
N GLY A 358 -14.24 -0.55 -0.90
CA GLY A 358 -13.18 -0.92 -1.84
C GLY A 358 -12.17 0.19 -2.12
N THR A 359 -12.11 1.21 -1.26
CA THR A 359 -11.07 2.24 -1.30
C THR A 359 -10.60 2.58 0.12
N ASP A 360 -9.31 2.81 0.27
CA ASP A 360 -8.64 3.27 1.49
C ASP A 360 -8.86 4.76 1.81
N LYS A 361 -9.48 5.52 0.89
CA LYS A 361 -9.71 6.97 1.03
C LYS A 361 -10.99 7.34 1.78
N SER A 362 -11.86 6.37 2.03
CA SER A 362 -13.15 6.57 2.69
C SER A 362 -13.15 5.92 4.07
N CYS A 363 -14.01 6.40 4.97
CA CYS A 363 -14.13 5.82 6.31
C CYS A 363 -14.54 4.34 6.22
N LEU A 364 -15.63 4.03 5.51
CA LEU A 364 -16.13 2.65 5.43
C LEU A 364 -15.20 1.75 4.63
N GLY A 365 -14.58 2.27 3.57
CA GLY A 365 -13.69 1.48 2.73
C GLY A 365 -12.37 1.14 3.43
N CYS A 366 -11.73 2.11 4.10
CA CYS A 366 -10.53 1.83 4.89
C CYS A 366 -10.84 0.87 6.05
N HIS A 367 -11.97 1.05 6.75
CA HIS A 367 -12.36 0.14 7.82
C HIS A 367 -12.65 -1.27 7.30
N GLU A 368 -13.29 -1.42 6.13
CA GLU A 368 -13.52 -2.71 5.49
C GLU A 368 -12.22 -3.41 5.09
N LEU A 369 -11.23 -2.67 4.57
CA LEU A 369 -9.91 -3.23 4.28
C LEU A 369 -9.22 -3.74 5.57
N ASN A 370 -9.36 -3.02 6.69
CA ASN A 370 -8.84 -3.46 7.99
C ASN A 370 -9.54 -4.73 8.52
N GLN A 371 -10.79 -4.98 8.14
CA GLN A 371 -11.52 -6.21 8.52
C GLN A 371 -11.00 -7.46 7.80
N GLN A 372 -10.12 -7.31 6.80
CA GLN A 372 -9.48 -8.43 6.10
C GLN A 372 -8.28 -9.01 6.88
N ASP A 373 -7.86 -8.38 7.98
CA ASP A 373 -6.87 -8.96 8.90
C ASP A 373 -7.36 -10.34 9.39
N PRO A 374 -6.51 -11.39 9.42
CA PRO A 374 -6.89 -12.71 9.91
C PRO A 374 -7.52 -12.75 11.31
N LYS A 375 -7.30 -11.73 12.15
CA LYS A 375 -7.95 -11.60 13.47
C LYS A 375 -9.41 -11.16 13.39
N CYS A 376 -9.84 -10.60 12.26
CA CYS A 376 -11.16 -10.02 12.01
C CYS A 376 -11.96 -10.80 10.95
N SER A 377 -11.27 -11.25 9.91
CA SER A 377 -11.85 -11.81 8.69
C SER A 377 -12.69 -13.06 8.94
N GLY A 378 -12.36 -13.84 9.97
CA GLY A 378 -13.13 -15.02 10.39
C GLY A 378 -14.61 -14.76 10.67
N CYS A 379 -14.96 -13.55 11.12
CA CYS A 379 -16.36 -13.12 11.26
C CYS A 379 -16.80 -12.23 10.10
N HIS A 380 -15.98 -11.25 9.71
CA HIS A 380 -16.36 -10.20 8.77
C HIS A 380 -16.52 -10.67 7.32
N VAL A 381 -15.95 -11.83 6.94
CA VAL A 381 -16.11 -12.39 5.58
C VAL A 381 -17.56 -12.77 5.26
N PHE A 382 -18.36 -13.10 6.28
CA PHE A 382 -19.75 -13.53 6.12
C PHE A 382 -20.75 -12.37 6.13
N MET A 383 -20.30 -11.16 6.43
CA MET A 383 -21.16 -9.98 6.55
C MET A 383 -21.30 -9.29 5.20
N GLU A 384 -22.52 -8.83 4.88
CA GLU A 384 -22.75 -8.10 3.63
C GLU A 384 -22.00 -6.77 3.62
N LYS A 385 -21.20 -6.56 2.57
CA LYS A 385 -20.41 -5.35 2.36
C LYS A 385 -21.21 -4.38 1.49
N GLY A 386 -22.25 -3.74 2.04
CA GLY A 386 -23.15 -2.88 1.26
C GLY A 386 -23.96 -1.86 2.07
N ARG A 387 -24.64 -0.94 1.35
CA ARG A 387 -25.43 0.19 1.89
C ARG A 387 -26.64 -0.20 2.74
N LYS A 388 -27.01 -1.48 2.80
CA LYS A 388 -28.06 -1.99 3.69
C LYS A 388 -27.49 -2.27 5.08
N GLN A 389 -26.73 -1.32 5.63
CA GLN A 389 -26.40 -1.42 7.05
C GLN A 389 -27.64 -1.03 7.86
N ALA A 390 -27.87 -1.70 8.99
CA ALA A 390 -28.95 -1.33 9.90
C ALA A 390 -28.79 0.13 10.34
N ASP A 391 -29.89 0.86 10.54
CA ASP A 391 -29.88 2.28 10.91
C ASP A 391 -29.00 2.58 12.15
N GLU A 392 -28.82 1.59 13.03
CA GLU A 392 -27.94 1.66 14.21
C GLU A 392 -26.44 1.76 13.89
N SER A 393 -25.98 1.27 12.73
CA SER A 393 -24.57 1.38 12.33
C SER A 393 -24.21 2.83 11.97
N CYS A 394 -25.16 3.57 11.37
CA CYS A 394 -25.00 4.97 11.04
C CYS A 394 -24.68 5.80 12.29
N LEU A 395 -25.35 5.49 13.40
CA LEU A 395 -25.19 6.17 14.69
C LEU A 395 -23.84 5.94 15.35
N LYS A 396 -23.00 5.00 14.86
CA LYS A 396 -21.61 4.85 15.32
C LYS A 396 -20.74 6.03 14.87
N CYS A 397 -21.11 6.73 13.79
CA CYS A 397 -20.41 7.93 13.32
C CYS A 397 -21.30 9.17 13.43
N HIS A 398 -22.53 9.07 12.97
CA HIS A 398 -23.54 10.13 12.98
C HIS A 398 -24.30 10.12 14.31
N GLU A 399 -23.58 10.37 15.41
CA GLU A 399 -24.12 10.29 16.76
C GLU A 399 -25.25 11.30 17.00
N ASN A 400 -26.19 10.93 17.87
CA ASN A 400 -27.22 11.84 18.34
C ASN A 400 -26.62 12.91 19.24
N LEU A 401 -27.02 14.16 19.04
CA LEU A 401 -26.53 15.28 19.81
C LEU A 401 -27.37 15.47 21.08
N THR A 402 -26.70 15.70 22.21
CA THR A 402 -27.35 16.12 23.46
C THR A 402 -27.82 17.59 23.38
N PRO A 403 -28.73 18.06 24.25
CA PRO A 403 -29.17 19.46 24.24
C PRO A 403 -28.02 20.48 24.34
N ASP A 404 -27.02 20.19 25.16
CA ASP A 404 -25.83 21.04 25.26
C ASP A 404 -25.01 21.05 23.95
N MET A 405 -24.87 19.91 23.29
CA MET A 405 -24.19 19.82 21.99
C MET A 405 -24.96 20.59 20.92
N MET A 406 -26.30 20.56 20.96
CA MET A 406 -27.11 21.40 20.07
C MET A 406 -26.89 22.90 20.30
N ASN A 407 -26.63 23.33 21.54
CA ASN A 407 -26.25 24.72 21.81
C ASN A 407 -24.89 25.08 21.18
N LEU A 408 -23.92 24.16 21.22
CA LEU A 408 -22.63 24.35 20.54
C LEU A 408 -22.80 24.43 19.02
N VAL A 409 -23.66 23.60 18.41
CA VAL A 409 -24.02 23.71 16.99
C VAL A 409 -24.54 25.12 16.66
N LYS A 410 -25.48 25.64 17.46
CA LYS A 410 -26.06 26.98 17.26
C LYS A 410 -25.02 28.10 17.41
N SER A 411 -24.06 27.93 18.31
CA SER A 411 -22.97 28.90 18.51
C SER A 411 -21.92 28.89 17.39
N GLY A 412 -21.89 27.83 16.56
CA GLY A 412 -20.88 27.65 15.51
C GLY A 412 -19.51 27.17 16.02
N ASP A 413 -19.38 26.83 17.31
CA ASP A 413 -18.14 26.32 17.89
C ASP A 413 -17.92 24.83 17.55
N ASN A 414 -17.44 24.60 16.34
CA ASN A 414 -17.19 23.25 15.81
C ASN A 414 -16.09 22.51 16.57
N THR A 415 -15.10 23.22 17.13
CA THR A 415 -13.99 22.60 17.86
C THR A 415 -14.48 22.07 19.20
N ALA A 416 -15.16 22.90 20.01
CA ALA A 416 -15.71 22.46 21.28
C ALA A 416 -16.77 21.36 21.10
N LEU A 417 -17.57 21.43 20.02
CA LEU A 417 -18.52 20.38 19.68
C LEU A 417 -17.82 19.06 19.39
N ALA A 418 -16.78 19.06 18.54
CA ALA A 418 -16.06 17.84 18.18
C ALA A 418 -15.37 17.21 19.40
N GLU A 419 -14.76 18.03 20.26
CA GLU A 419 -14.15 17.56 21.51
C GLU A 419 -15.19 16.97 22.48
N LYS A 420 -16.35 17.60 22.62
CA LYS A 420 -17.42 17.10 23.49
C LYS A 420 -18.00 15.79 22.96
N MET A 421 -18.20 15.67 21.65
CA MET A 421 -18.58 14.41 21.00
C MET A 421 -17.53 13.33 21.23
N MET A 422 -16.23 13.63 21.08
CA MET A 422 -15.15 12.66 21.35
C MET A 422 -15.16 12.17 22.79
N LYS A 423 -15.32 13.06 23.77
CA LYS A 423 -15.35 12.70 25.20
C LYS A 423 -16.57 11.86 25.56
N ALA A 424 -17.68 12.00 24.82
CA ALA A 424 -18.90 11.22 25.03
C ALA A 424 -18.82 9.79 24.47
N ARG A 425 -17.80 9.46 23.67
CA ARG A 425 -17.66 8.13 23.07
C ARG A 425 -17.36 7.08 24.12
N SER A 426 -18.20 6.05 24.17
CA SER A 426 -17.92 4.82 24.89
C SER A 426 -17.31 3.77 23.96
N THR A 427 -16.47 2.92 24.53
CA THR A 427 -15.98 1.70 23.88
C THR A 427 -16.41 0.51 24.74
N ALA A 428 -16.67 -0.62 24.09
CA ALA A 428 -16.89 -1.88 24.79
C ALA A 428 -15.67 -2.77 24.57
N SER A 429 -15.02 -3.13 25.66
CA SER A 429 -13.85 -4.01 25.66
C SER A 429 -14.20 -5.45 26.07
N GLU A 430 -15.44 -5.71 26.49
CA GLU A 430 -15.84 -6.96 27.13
C GLU A 430 -17.12 -7.54 26.50
N THR A 431 -17.20 -8.86 26.48
CA THR A 431 -18.39 -9.61 26.09
C THR A 431 -19.18 -10.07 27.33
N TYR A 432 -20.08 -11.04 27.17
CA TYR A 432 -20.79 -11.63 28.30
C TYR A 432 -19.83 -12.38 29.26
N PRO A 433 -20.18 -12.51 30.56
CA PRO A 433 -19.43 -13.33 31.49
C PRO A 433 -19.32 -14.79 31.03
N ASP A 434 -18.23 -15.47 31.40
CA ASP A 434 -17.97 -16.87 31.03
C ASP A 434 -19.12 -17.82 31.45
N ASP A 435 -19.80 -17.54 32.57
CA ASP A 435 -20.93 -18.34 33.06
C ASP A 435 -22.15 -18.29 32.12
N ASP A 436 -22.30 -17.22 31.35
CA ASP A 436 -23.36 -17.06 30.36
C ASP A 436 -22.98 -17.66 28.99
N ILE A 437 -21.73 -18.10 28.83
CA ILE A 437 -21.19 -18.66 27.58
C ILE A 437 -20.91 -20.16 27.80
N PRO A 438 -21.60 -21.09 27.11
CA PRO A 438 -21.36 -22.52 27.28
C PRO A 438 -19.90 -22.90 27.01
N GLU A 439 -19.30 -23.71 27.90
CA GLU A 439 -17.91 -24.18 27.74
C GLU A 439 -17.74 -25.02 26.47
N LYS A 440 -18.66 -25.98 26.26
CA LYS A 440 -18.73 -26.84 25.09
C LYS A 440 -20.15 -26.91 24.55
N VAL A 441 -20.28 -27.07 23.24
CA VAL A 441 -21.56 -27.32 22.55
C VAL A 441 -21.43 -28.59 21.73
N VAL A 442 -22.36 -29.54 21.93
CA VAL A 442 -22.38 -30.81 21.20
C VAL A 442 -23.37 -30.71 20.03
N ILE A 443 -22.87 -30.77 18.81
CA ILE A 443 -23.68 -30.69 17.58
C ILE A 443 -23.98 -32.10 17.10
N LYS A 444 -25.23 -32.55 17.28
CA LYS A 444 -25.66 -33.94 17.01
C LYS A 444 -26.80 -34.09 15.98
N ASP A 445 -27.40 -33.00 15.53
CA ASP A 445 -28.61 -33.01 14.67
C ASP A 445 -28.37 -33.56 13.25
N MET A 446 -27.12 -33.92 12.92
CA MET A 446 -26.69 -34.42 11.62
C MET A 446 -25.82 -35.68 11.70
N MET A 447 -25.86 -36.41 12.82
CA MET A 447 -25.07 -37.63 13.01
C MET A 447 -25.50 -38.76 12.05
N ASP A 448 -24.75 -38.92 10.96
CA ASP A 448 -24.89 -40.02 10.01
C ASP A 448 -23.59 -40.84 9.95
N LYS A 449 -22.65 -40.48 9.06
CA LYS A 449 -21.35 -41.14 8.89
C LYS A 449 -20.31 -40.81 9.97
N TYR A 450 -20.53 -39.75 10.73
CA TYR A 450 -19.62 -39.25 11.76
C TYR A 450 -20.36 -39.10 13.10
N GLN A 451 -19.59 -39.14 14.19
CA GLN A 451 -20.05 -38.87 15.55
C GLN A 451 -20.42 -37.38 15.72
N ALA A 452 -21.03 -37.02 16.85
CA ALA A 452 -21.31 -35.62 17.17
C ALA A 452 -20.02 -34.79 17.19
N ALA A 453 -20.09 -33.56 16.69
CA ALA A 453 -18.97 -32.62 16.80
C ALA A 453 -19.00 -31.95 18.18
N GLU A 454 -17.87 -32.00 18.90
CA GLU A 454 -17.67 -31.27 20.14
C GLU A 454 -17.05 -29.91 19.85
N LEU A 455 -17.84 -28.84 19.90
CA LEU A 455 -17.37 -27.48 19.70
C LEU A 455 -16.83 -26.91 21.03
N PRO A 456 -15.54 -26.54 21.13
CA PRO A 456 -14.98 -25.85 22.30
C PRO A 456 -15.40 -24.38 22.33
N HIS A 457 -16.70 -24.15 22.54
CA HIS A 457 -17.39 -22.88 22.29
C HIS A 457 -16.77 -21.69 23.03
N ARG A 458 -16.70 -21.71 24.37
CA ARG A 458 -16.13 -20.61 25.18
C ARG A 458 -14.67 -20.32 24.83
N LYS A 459 -13.87 -21.37 24.55
CA LYS A 459 -12.46 -21.21 24.16
C LYS A 459 -12.31 -20.41 22.87
N ILE A 460 -13.17 -20.65 21.88
CA ILE A 460 -13.17 -19.91 20.62
C ILE A 460 -13.51 -18.43 20.89
N VAL A 461 -14.59 -18.17 21.65
CA VAL A 461 -14.99 -16.79 21.99
C VAL A 461 -13.86 -16.03 22.70
N ASN A 462 -13.24 -16.64 23.72
CA ASN A 462 -12.15 -16.00 24.47
C ASN A 462 -10.92 -15.73 23.60
N THR A 463 -10.64 -16.61 22.63
CA THR A 463 -9.56 -16.38 21.65
C THR A 463 -9.89 -15.22 20.72
N LEU A 464 -11.12 -15.12 20.22
CA LEU A 464 -11.57 -14.01 19.37
C LEU A 464 -11.52 -12.67 20.11
N MET A 465 -12.01 -12.62 21.36
CA MET A 465 -11.94 -11.43 22.20
C MET A 465 -10.50 -10.98 22.47
N LYS A 466 -9.61 -11.93 22.78
CA LYS A 466 -8.18 -11.64 22.98
C LYS A 466 -7.53 -11.07 21.72
N ASN A 467 -7.91 -11.54 20.53
CA ASN A 467 -7.31 -11.07 19.28
C ASN A 467 -7.64 -9.60 18.98
N ILE A 468 -8.75 -9.09 19.51
CA ILE A 468 -9.23 -7.73 19.23
C ILE A 468 -9.08 -6.76 20.42
N SER A 469 -8.60 -7.21 21.58
CA SER A 469 -8.61 -6.44 22.84
C SER A 469 -7.95 -5.07 22.74
N ASP A 470 -6.86 -4.99 21.97
CA ASP A 470 -6.05 -3.77 21.85
C ASP A 470 -6.44 -2.94 20.61
N ASN A 471 -7.45 -3.39 19.85
CA ASN A 471 -7.90 -2.73 18.64
C ASN A 471 -8.97 -1.68 18.95
N LYS A 472 -8.58 -0.40 18.93
CA LYS A 472 -9.47 0.74 19.17
C LYS A 472 -10.69 0.77 18.24
N MET A 473 -10.54 0.35 16.98
CA MET A 473 -11.64 0.30 16.02
C MET A 473 -12.65 -0.79 16.42
N ALA A 474 -12.18 -2.00 16.72
CA ALA A 474 -13.05 -3.09 17.18
C ALA A 474 -13.80 -2.70 18.46
N GLY A 475 -13.11 -2.15 19.47
CA GLY A 475 -13.73 -1.73 20.73
C GLY A 475 -14.75 -0.59 20.56
N TYR A 476 -14.61 0.24 19.52
CA TYR A 476 -15.57 1.31 19.24
C TYR A 476 -16.79 0.84 18.44
N PHE A 477 -16.60 -0.02 17.44
CA PHE A 477 -17.69 -0.47 16.57
C PHE A 477 -18.50 -1.63 17.18
N HIS A 478 -17.89 -2.48 18.02
CA HIS A 478 -18.56 -3.57 18.73
C HIS A 478 -19.12 -3.14 20.09
N ARG A 479 -20.01 -2.13 20.12
CA ARG A 479 -20.48 -1.51 21.37
C ARG A 479 -21.30 -2.42 22.29
N ASP A 480 -21.96 -3.46 21.76
CA ASP A 480 -22.81 -4.34 22.56
C ASP A 480 -22.06 -5.60 22.97
N LYS A 481 -22.26 -6.06 24.20
CA LYS A 481 -21.57 -7.24 24.75
C LYS A 481 -21.71 -8.50 23.88
N GLY A 482 -22.83 -8.63 23.16
CA GLY A 482 -23.07 -9.75 22.25
C GLY A 482 -22.88 -9.44 20.76
N THR A 483 -22.33 -8.29 20.37
CA THR A 483 -22.02 -8.01 18.95
C THR A 483 -21.08 -9.08 18.38
N ILE A 484 -20.08 -9.53 19.16
CA ILE A 484 -19.17 -10.60 18.74
C ILE A 484 -19.90 -11.94 18.57
N CYS A 485 -20.91 -12.22 19.40
CA CYS A 485 -21.73 -13.42 19.28
C CYS A 485 -22.46 -13.47 17.92
N GLN A 486 -22.89 -12.32 17.40
CA GLN A 486 -23.56 -12.23 16.09
C GLN A 486 -22.62 -12.52 14.90
N GLY A 487 -21.29 -12.56 15.11
CA GLY A 487 -20.36 -13.05 14.09
C GLY A 487 -20.62 -14.51 13.71
N CYS A 488 -21.18 -15.30 14.64
CA CYS A 488 -21.66 -16.66 14.35
C CYS A 488 -23.20 -16.74 14.39
N HIS A 489 -23.82 -16.17 15.43
CA HIS A 489 -25.26 -16.13 15.65
C HIS A 489 -25.93 -14.97 14.89
N HIS A 490 -25.68 -14.89 13.59
CA HIS A 490 -26.16 -13.83 12.72
C HIS A 490 -27.69 -13.85 12.52
N ASN A 491 -28.24 -12.76 11.97
CA ASN A 491 -29.66 -12.63 11.64
C ASN A 491 -30.63 -12.85 12.83
N SER A 492 -30.15 -12.61 14.05
CA SER A 492 -30.94 -12.62 15.28
C SER A 492 -30.52 -11.47 16.20
N PRO A 493 -31.43 -10.94 17.04
CA PRO A 493 -31.06 -9.91 18.01
C PRO A 493 -29.96 -10.39 18.97
N VAL A 494 -29.16 -9.45 19.47
CA VAL A 494 -28.13 -9.72 20.49
C VAL A 494 -28.77 -10.36 21.74
N SER A 495 -28.27 -11.52 22.16
CA SER A 495 -28.81 -12.30 23.28
C SER A 495 -27.77 -13.26 23.85
N THR A 496 -27.87 -13.56 25.15
CA THR A 496 -27.11 -14.66 25.79
C THR A 496 -27.65 -16.04 25.40
N LYS A 497 -28.84 -16.12 24.82
CA LYS A 497 -29.50 -17.35 24.35
C LYS A 497 -29.92 -17.20 22.88
N PRO A 498 -28.96 -17.22 21.94
CA PRO A 498 -29.27 -17.14 20.52
C PRO A 498 -30.02 -18.40 20.03
N PRO A 499 -30.80 -18.30 18.94
CA PRO A 499 -31.49 -19.46 18.36
C PRO A 499 -30.50 -20.49 17.81
N LYS A 500 -30.95 -21.74 17.69
CA LYS A 500 -30.19 -22.80 17.03
C LYS A 500 -30.12 -22.56 15.53
N CYS A 501 -29.02 -22.95 14.87
CA CYS A 501 -28.88 -22.87 13.42
C CYS A 501 -30.05 -23.54 12.67
N SER A 502 -30.53 -24.67 13.19
CA SER A 502 -31.64 -25.45 12.63
C SER A 502 -32.99 -24.74 12.64
N SER A 503 -33.15 -23.63 13.38
CA SER A 503 -34.40 -22.85 13.32
C SER A 503 -34.63 -22.20 11.97
N CYS A 504 -33.53 -21.92 11.24
CA CYS A 504 -33.58 -21.26 9.93
C CYS A 504 -32.94 -22.12 8.83
N HIS A 505 -31.91 -22.90 9.15
CA HIS A 505 -31.23 -23.82 8.23
C HIS A 505 -31.86 -25.21 8.34
N GLY A 506 -32.92 -25.44 7.56
CA GLY A 506 -33.71 -26.67 7.61
C GLY A 506 -33.10 -27.89 6.92
N LYS A 507 -33.79 -29.02 7.13
CA LYS A 507 -33.78 -30.20 6.26
C LYS A 507 -35.24 -30.47 5.84
N PRO A 508 -35.59 -30.48 4.54
CA PRO A 508 -34.71 -30.26 3.39
C PRO A 508 -34.25 -28.80 3.25
N PHE A 509 -33.26 -28.58 2.37
CA PHE A 509 -32.90 -27.24 1.90
C PHE A 509 -34.12 -26.57 1.26
N ASP A 510 -34.31 -25.29 1.52
CA ASP A 510 -35.40 -24.52 0.92
C ASP A 510 -34.96 -24.02 -0.45
N GLU A 511 -35.47 -24.63 -1.51
CA GLU A 511 -35.15 -24.28 -2.90
C GLU A 511 -35.57 -22.84 -3.26
N ASN A 512 -36.45 -22.20 -2.47
CA ASN A 512 -36.85 -20.82 -2.66
C ASN A 512 -35.88 -19.81 -2.02
N GLU A 513 -34.99 -20.27 -1.13
CA GLU A 513 -34.05 -19.44 -0.39
C GLU A 513 -32.60 -19.84 -0.74
N LEU A 514 -32.24 -19.67 -2.02
CA LEU A 514 -30.96 -20.13 -2.60
C LEU A 514 -29.70 -19.65 -1.88
N LEU A 515 -29.79 -18.51 -1.17
CA LEU A 515 -28.67 -17.92 -0.41
C LEU A 515 -28.55 -18.47 1.02
N ARG A 516 -29.50 -19.31 1.47
CA ARG A 516 -29.50 -19.93 2.78
C ARG A 516 -29.16 -21.42 2.65
N PRO A 517 -27.93 -21.85 2.96
CA PRO A 517 -27.56 -23.26 2.84
C PRO A 517 -28.39 -24.15 3.79
N GLY A 518 -28.56 -25.43 3.45
CA GLY A 518 -29.08 -26.41 4.40
C GLY A 518 -28.15 -26.58 5.61
N LEU A 519 -28.62 -27.22 6.70
CA LEU A 519 -27.91 -27.27 7.98
C LEU A 519 -26.44 -27.73 7.88
N MET A 520 -26.15 -28.76 7.07
CA MET A 520 -24.78 -29.26 6.88
C MET A 520 -23.89 -28.22 6.18
N GLY A 521 -24.42 -27.59 5.14
CA GLY A 521 -23.72 -26.52 4.42
C GLY A 521 -23.45 -25.33 5.32
N ALA A 522 -24.41 -24.93 6.16
CA ALA A 522 -24.26 -23.84 7.11
C ALA A 522 -23.08 -24.07 8.07
N TYR A 523 -23.00 -25.26 8.69
CA TYR A 523 -21.89 -25.58 9.59
C TYR A 523 -20.54 -25.65 8.86
N HIS A 524 -20.45 -26.38 7.74
CA HIS A 524 -19.18 -26.50 7.00
C HIS A 524 -18.70 -25.14 6.47
N GLN A 525 -19.60 -24.35 5.88
CA GLN A 525 -19.26 -23.03 5.35
C GLN A 525 -18.78 -22.11 6.47
N GLN A 526 -19.48 -22.06 7.61
CA GLN A 526 -19.12 -21.16 8.71
C GLN A 526 -17.81 -21.60 9.39
N CYS A 527 -17.67 -22.88 9.76
CA CYS A 527 -16.49 -23.38 10.47
C CYS A 527 -15.23 -23.34 9.59
N MET A 528 -15.30 -23.91 8.37
CA MET A 528 -14.11 -24.06 7.53
C MET A 528 -13.65 -22.72 6.96
N THR A 529 -14.56 -21.83 6.58
CA THR A 529 -14.18 -20.50 6.08
C THR A 529 -13.58 -19.65 7.19
N CYS A 530 -14.14 -19.67 8.41
CA CYS A 530 -13.52 -18.99 9.55
C CYS A 530 -12.07 -19.48 9.78
N HIS A 531 -11.84 -20.80 9.81
CA HIS A 531 -10.49 -21.34 9.96
C HIS A 531 -9.54 -20.92 8.83
N LYS A 532 -10.03 -20.92 7.57
CA LYS A 532 -9.26 -20.51 6.40
C LYS A 532 -8.88 -19.03 6.46
N GLU A 533 -9.85 -18.15 6.71
CA GLU A 533 -9.67 -16.70 6.73
C GLU A 533 -8.78 -16.25 7.91
N MET A 534 -8.92 -16.92 9.05
CA MET A 534 -8.05 -16.73 10.22
C MET A 534 -6.68 -17.42 10.09
N LYS A 535 -6.43 -18.14 8.98
CA LYS A 535 -5.18 -18.88 8.71
C LYS A 535 -4.82 -19.88 9.81
N LEU A 536 -5.82 -20.59 10.33
CA LEU A 536 -5.63 -21.62 11.36
C LEU A 536 -5.16 -22.93 10.74
N GLU A 537 -4.12 -23.53 11.32
CA GLU A 537 -3.58 -24.83 10.85
C GLU A 537 -4.39 -26.03 11.34
N LYS A 538 -5.18 -25.87 12.42
CA LYS A 538 -6.00 -26.92 13.02
C LYS A 538 -7.43 -26.44 13.22
N PRO A 539 -8.42 -27.36 13.19
CA PRO A 539 -8.33 -28.79 12.84
C PRO A 539 -8.03 -29.04 11.36
N ALA A 540 -7.28 -30.11 11.08
CA ALA A 540 -6.98 -30.58 9.73
C ALA A 540 -7.77 -31.86 9.43
N GLY A 541 -8.39 -31.92 8.23
CA GLY A 541 -9.19 -33.06 7.79
C GLY A 541 -10.54 -33.22 8.52
N CYS A 542 -11.33 -34.20 8.08
CA CYS A 542 -12.70 -34.44 8.58
C CYS A 542 -12.73 -34.81 10.07
N THR A 543 -11.79 -35.64 10.51
CA THR A 543 -11.75 -36.21 11.86
C THR A 543 -11.29 -35.23 12.93
N GLY A 544 -10.78 -34.06 12.53
CA GLY A 544 -10.41 -32.99 13.46
C GLY A 544 -11.60 -32.27 14.10
N CYS A 545 -12.79 -32.34 13.48
CA CYS A 545 -14.03 -31.76 14.01
C CYS A 545 -15.01 -32.82 14.53
N HIS A 546 -15.09 -33.96 13.85
CA HIS A 546 -16.02 -35.04 14.17
C HIS A 546 -15.41 -36.40 13.85
N LYS A 547 -15.36 -37.32 14.82
CA LYS A 547 -14.77 -38.65 14.62
C LYS A 547 -15.63 -39.50 13.67
N GLU A 548 -14.99 -40.38 12.91
CA GLU A 548 -15.71 -41.41 12.15
C GLU A 548 -16.49 -42.31 13.11
N LYS A 549 -17.65 -42.80 12.67
CA LYS A 549 -18.46 -43.74 13.46
C LYS A 549 -17.88 -45.13 13.45
#